data_AF-A0AA39FUS5-F1
#
_entry.id   AF-A0AA39FUS5-F1
#
_cell.length_a   1.000
_cell.length_b   1.000
_cell.length_c   1.000
_cell.angle_alpha   90.00
_cell.angle_beta   90.00
_cell.angle_gamma   90.00
#
_symmetry.space_group_name_H-M   'P 1'
#
loop_
_entity.id
_entity.type
_entity.pdbx_description
1 polymer ?
#
loop_
_entity_poly.entity_id
_entity_poly.type
_entity_poly.pdbx_seq_one_letter_code
_entity_poly.pdbx_strand_id
1 'polypeptide(L)'
;MAMIWKFGQIYVANQLYRGIDLFLHKNSGIPNAILRVKYPPATFHQLISRAKTSKAEIEYHGINEPTPTSSDTKETGKKKVDKTFSTFEYHYNRPDYIDKTLLIKELIQVRHVLITAPSRFGKSLNMDMVRRFVEIEIDEKGDPIKLNIDEAARCLKEEQIQSKNYKLFQGKKISREKEIMYEHFGKYPTIFVDFSEVQGSNFEEILDDLRETIHMAFRKHSYLRDNKFWNKRGTDKITFMKYYGSEEHKILTLKEIQSGLVFLSGILHAYYGRSVFVFFEEFDVPVNSMVYKDRMNRNDKEDAIELLQTITKKLLKGSEETVARSVSNACQQLGGILSRSANNVRLCPFLQNHSLVEYCGFNKDEVKDLLERAGLSDHLNEVIAMYNGYNKKLKNGDVLEISSPWAIIQYVRTKEFNKYWSAGIPSEIESVIGDSKIRLKIEEMISGKSVDIIYKEKLKIKDIHTLNKIICRTEIDEREVDLCLQFLYEMGFFSLTLIGNDRLKLTVPNDSVRTALNDILYNADFKRNISIVVPC
;
A
#
# COMPACT_ATOMS: atom_id res chain seq x y z
N MET A 1 -34.07 31.15 -43.78
CA MET A 1 -33.49 29.78 -43.68
C MET A 1 -32.03 29.73 -43.18
N ALA A 2 -31.56 30.66 -42.33
CA ALA A 2 -30.26 30.53 -41.64
C ALA A 2 -30.39 30.42 -40.10
N MET A 3 -31.62 30.40 -39.58
CA MET A 3 -31.92 30.44 -38.14
C MET A 3 -32.46 29.10 -37.59
N ILE A 4 -32.70 28.11 -38.45
CA ILE A 4 -33.17 26.76 -38.07
C ILE A 4 -32.01 25.77 -37.89
N TRP A 5 -30.82 26.05 -38.43
CA TRP A 5 -29.65 25.18 -38.27
C TRP A 5 -28.87 25.37 -36.94
N LYS A 6 -29.09 26.49 -36.21
CA LYS A 6 -28.40 26.77 -34.94
C LYS A 6 -29.08 26.16 -33.70
N PHE A 7 -30.37 25.83 -33.76
CA PHE A 7 -31.05 25.15 -32.66
C PHE A 7 -30.80 23.62 -32.65
N GLY A 8 -30.49 23.02 -33.80
CA GLY A 8 -30.13 21.61 -33.91
C GLY A 8 -28.80 21.23 -33.25
N GLN A 9 -27.82 22.14 -33.17
CA GLN A 9 -26.54 21.84 -32.51
C GLN A 9 -26.55 22.09 -30.98
N ILE A 10 -27.45 22.92 -30.47
CA ILE A 10 -27.56 23.18 -29.02
C ILE A 10 -28.27 22.03 -28.30
N TYR A 11 -29.21 21.35 -28.96
CA TYR A 11 -29.87 20.18 -28.38
C TYR A 11 -28.96 18.94 -28.29
N VAL A 12 -28.00 18.81 -29.21
CA VAL A 12 -27.00 17.72 -29.18
C VAL A 12 -25.91 17.96 -28.13
N ALA A 13 -25.54 19.22 -27.86
CA ALA A 13 -24.56 19.54 -26.80
C ALA A 13 -25.09 19.30 -25.38
N ASN A 14 -26.39 19.50 -25.14
CA ASN A 14 -27.02 19.27 -23.84
C ASN A 14 -27.24 17.78 -23.49
N GLN A 15 -27.16 16.88 -24.48
CA GLN A 15 -27.23 15.43 -24.24
C GLN A 15 -25.86 14.82 -23.90
N LEU A 16 -24.74 15.52 -24.14
CA LEU A 16 -23.39 14.98 -23.97
C LEU A 16 -22.61 15.53 -22.75
N TYR A 17 -23.08 16.60 -22.09
CA TYR A 17 -22.39 17.19 -20.95
C TYR A 17 -23.36 17.65 -19.85
N ARG A 18 -23.53 16.85 -18.80
CA ARG A 18 -24.16 17.31 -17.55
C ARG A 18 -23.10 18.07 -16.73
N GLY A 19 -23.18 19.39 -16.64
CA GLY A 19 -22.36 20.17 -15.69
C GLY A 19 -21.98 21.60 -16.05
N ILE A 20 -22.63 22.25 -17.03
CA ILE A 20 -22.36 23.65 -17.37
C ILE A 20 -23.60 24.49 -17.05
N ASP A 21 -23.52 25.32 -16.00
CA ASP A 21 -24.50 26.39 -15.76
C ASP A 21 -24.03 27.66 -16.47
N LEU A 22 -24.77 28.08 -17.50
CA LEU A 22 -24.56 29.34 -18.22
C LEU A 22 -25.33 30.46 -17.53
N PHE A 23 -24.64 31.34 -16.81
CA PHE A 23 -25.23 32.58 -16.28
C PHE A 23 -25.06 33.72 -17.30
N LEU A 24 -26.17 34.18 -17.87
CA LEU A 24 -26.23 35.45 -18.62
C LEU A 24 -26.58 36.57 -17.65
N HIS A 25 -25.61 37.42 -17.31
CA HIS A 25 -25.90 38.67 -16.59
C HIS A 25 -26.60 39.67 -17.53
N LYS A 26 -27.90 39.88 -17.32
CA LYS A 26 -28.61 41.06 -17.85
C LYS A 26 -28.25 42.27 -16.99
N ASN A 27 -27.22 43.03 -17.39
CA ASN A 27 -27.11 44.49 -17.23
C ASN A 27 -25.67 44.96 -17.42
N SER A 28 -25.27 45.13 -18.69
CA SER A 28 -24.28 46.12 -19.15
C SER A 28 -24.07 45.89 -20.65
N GLY A 29 -24.23 46.92 -21.48
CA GLY A 29 -24.30 46.83 -22.94
C GLY A 29 -22.99 46.50 -23.69
N ILE A 30 -22.25 45.46 -23.29
CA ILE A 30 -21.12 44.88 -24.04
C ILE A 30 -21.11 43.35 -23.77
N PRO A 31 -21.02 42.47 -24.79
CA PRO A 31 -21.10 41.02 -24.59
C PRO A 31 -19.75 40.44 -24.18
N ASN A 32 -19.44 40.44 -22.88
CA ASN A 32 -18.38 39.61 -22.32
C ASN A 32 -19.01 38.47 -21.49
N ALA A 33 -18.90 37.23 -21.98
CA ALA A 33 -19.33 36.05 -21.26
C ALA A 33 -18.25 35.63 -20.26
N ILE A 34 -18.57 35.59 -18.97
CA ILE A 34 -17.70 35.04 -17.92
C ILE A 34 -18.05 33.55 -17.75
N LEU A 35 -17.11 32.66 -18.07
CA LEU A 35 -17.26 31.22 -17.86
C LEU A 35 -16.75 30.85 -16.45
N ARG A 36 -17.65 30.43 -15.56
CA ARG A 36 -17.29 29.76 -14.31
C ARG A 36 -17.47 28.25 -14.48
N VAL A 37 -16.37 27.50 -14.41
CA VAL A 37 -16.37 26.03 -14.51
C VAL A 37 -16.25 25.45 -13.10
N LYS A 38 -17.16 24.54 -12.72
CA LYS A 38 -17.28 24.05 -11.33
C LYS A 38 -16.50 22.76 -11.01
N TYR A 39 -15.93 22.05 -11.98
CA TYR A 39 -15.10 20.86 -11.79
C TYR A 39 -14.13 20.68 -12.98
N PRO A 40 -12.94 20.06 -12.84
CA PRO A 40 -11.98 19.92 -13.93
C PRO A 40 -12.36 18.76 -14.87
N PRO A 41 -12.69 18.99 -16.16
CA PRO A 41 -12.76 17.91 -17.14
C PRO A 41 -11.36 17.69 -17.73
N ALA A 42 -11.00 16.44 -17.98
CA ALA A 42 -9.74 15.98 -18.58
C ALA A 42 -9.46 16.50 -20.02
N THR A 43 -10.19 17.51 -20.49
CA THR A 43 -10.10 18.11 -21.83
C THR A 43 -9.83 19.63 -21.81
N PHE A 44 -9.33 20.17 -20.69
CA PHE A 44 -8.99 21.59 -20.58
C PHE A 44 -7.86 22.03 -21.55
N HIS A 45 -6.94 21.15 -21.92
CA HIS A 45 -5.87 21.45 -22.89
C HIS A 45 -6.37 21.58 -24.35
N GLN A 46 -7.50 20.98 -24.71
CA GLN A 46 -8.07 21.10 -26.06
C GLN A 46 -8.90 22.37 -26.27
N LEU A 47 -9.35 23.03 -25.19
CA LEU A 47 -10.07 24.30 -25.26
C LEU A 47 -9.13 25.50 -25.50
N ILE A 48 -7.90 25.45 -24.97
CA ILE A 48 -6.90 26.53 -25.11
C ILE A 48 -6.35 26.62 -26.55
N SER A 49 -6.30 25.52 -27.31
CA SER A 49 -5.84 25.57 -28.70
C SER A 49 -6.83 26.18 -29.69
N ARG A 50 -8.11 26.30 -29.31
CA ARG A 50 -9.19 26.90 -30.13
C ARG A 50 -9.65 28.28 -29.67
N ALA A 51 -9.20 28.79 -28.54
CA ALA A 51 -9.59 30.09 -27.97
C ALA A 51 -8.56 31.22 -28.16
N LYS A 52 -7.68 31.13 -29.18
CA LYS A 52 -6.71 32.21 -29.51
C LYS A 52 -7.31 33.37 -30.35
N THR A 53 -8.63 33.53 -30.42
CA THR A 53 -9.27 34.58 -31.24
C THR A 53 -10.31 35.45 -30.52
N SER A 54 -10.43 35.42 -29.18
CA SER A 54 -11.26 36.40 -28.46
C SER A 54 -10.71 36.74 -27.08
N LYS A 55 -10.70 38.05 -26.77
CA LYS A 55 -10.24 38.65 -25.51
C LYS A 55 -11.05 38.09 -24.32
N ALA A 56 -10.42 37.28 -23.47
CA ALA A 56 -10.92 36.96 -22.14
C ALA A 56 -9.73 36.79 -21.18
N GLU A 57 -9.68 37.58 -20.10
CA GLU A 57 -8.71 37.48 -19.00
C GLU A 57 -9.27 36.57 -17.90
N ILE A 58 -8.41 35.78 -17.25
CA ILE A 58 -8.76 34.89 -16.13
C ILE A 58 -7.84 35.24 -14.94
N GLU A 59 -8.42 35.70 -13.83
CA GLU A 59 -7.72 35.97 -12.55
C GLU A 59 -8.03 34.89 -11.49
N TYR A 60 -7.04 34.56 -10.66
CA TYR A 60 -7.13 33.61 -9.54
C TYR A 60 -6.76 34.31 -8.23
N HIS A 61 -7.64 34.28 -7.22
CA HIS A 61 -7.35 34.79 -5.88
C HIS A 61 -7.51 33.66 -4.84
N GLY A 62 -6.44 33.40 -4.08
CA GLY A 62 -6.42 32.44 -2.97
C GLY A 62 -6.51 33.13 -1.60
N ILE A 63 -7.22 32.53 -0.66
CA ILE A 63 -7.22 32.91 0.76
C ILE A 63 -7.17 31.62 1.62
N ASN A 64 -6.31 31.65 2.66
CA ASN A 64 -5.95 30.57 3.58
C ASN A 64 -7.01 30.31 4.69
N GLU A 65 -7.26 29.01 4.98
CA GLU A 65 -7.63 28.24 6.23
C GLU A 65 -8.40 28.86 7.45
N PRO A 66 -9.01 28.09 8.41
CA PRO A 66 -9.20 26.62 8.57
C PRO A 66 -10.61 26.12 9.06
N THR A 67 -10.73 24.79 9.25
CA THR A 67 -11.70 23.94 10.05
C THR A 67 -13.03 23.43 9.46
N PRO A 68 -13.50 22.22 9.89
CA PRO A 68 -14.14 21.23 9.02
C PRO A 68 -15.63 21.01 9.29
N THR A 69 -16.40 20.76 8.23
CA THR A 69 -17.72 20.11 8.34
C THR A 69 -17.96 19.20 7.14
N SER A 70 -18.46 18.02 7.46
CA SER A 70 -18.96 16.95 6.58
C SER A 70 -19.93 17.43 5.49
N SER A 71 -19.74 16.95 4.27
CA SER A 71 -20.86 16.47 3.41
C SER A 71 -20.31 15.83 2.14
N ASP A 72 -20.94 14.73 1.75
CA ASP A 72 -20.67 13.90 0.59
C ASP A 72 -20.49 14.65 -0.73
N THR A 73 -19.43 14.30 -1.47
CA THR A 73 -19.40 14.35 -2.93
C THR A 73 -18.68 13.14 -3.50
N LYS A 74 -19.41 12.41 -4.37
CA LYS A 74 -18.91 11.36 -5.24
C LYS A 74 -17.88 11.96 -6.20
N GLU A 75 -16.61 11.58 -6.05
CA GLU A 75 -15.54 11.88 -7.00
C GLU A 75 -15.03 10.59 -7.64
N THR A 76 -15.34 10.41 -8.92
CA THR A 76 -14.61 9.50 -9.82
C THR A 76 -13.37 10.23 -10.33
N GLY A 77 -12.27 10.02 -9.63
CA GLY A 77 -10.91 10.38 -10.00
C GLY A 77 -10.02 9.66 -9.00
N LYS A 78 -8.98 8.93 -9.43
CA LYS A 78 -8.04 8.26 -8.52
C LYS A 78 -7.50 9.32 -7.53
N LYS A 79 -8.05 9.38 -6.31
CA LYS A 79 -7.52 10.21 -5.22
C LYS A 79 -6.12 9.70 -4.95
N LYS A 80 -5.12 10.53 -5.25
CA LYS A 80 -3.75 10.30 -4.79
C LYS A 80 -3.82 10.31 -3.27
N VAL A 81 -3.71 9.14 -2.65
CA VAL A 81 -3.73 9.00 -1.19
C VAL A 81 -2.61 9.88 -0.64
N ASP A 82 -2.93 10.75 0.31
CA ASP A 82 -1.93 11.53 1.02
C ASP A 82 -1.03 10.59 1.82
N LYS A 83 0.13 10.22 1.25
CA LYS A 83 1.12 9.33 1.86
C LYS A 83 1.83 9.97 3.06
N THR A 84 1.55 11.23 3.42
CA THR A 84 2.16 11.87 4.59
C THR A 84 1.85 11.10 5.89
N PHE A 85 0.63 10.57 6.01
CA PHE A 85 0.19 9.77 7.16
C PHE A 85 0.81 8.37 7.25
N SER A 86 1.60 7.91 6.27
CA SER A 86 2.32 6.63 6.35
C SER A 86 3.81 6.80 6.69
N THR A 87 4.28 8.04 6.87
CA THR A 87 5.70 8.31 7.16
C THR A 87 6.02 8.24 8.65
N PHE A 88 7.20 7.71 8.98
CA PHE A 88 7.67 7.63 10.37
C PHE A 88 7.88 9.02 10.98
N GLU A 89 8.37 9.98 10.19
CA GLU A 89 8.56 11.37 10.61
C GLU A 89 7.27 12.08 11.00
N TYR A 90 6.12 11.71 10.41
CA TYR A 90 4.84 12.28 10.83
C TYR A 90 4.42 11.77 12.21
N HIS A 91 4.73 10.52 12.56
CA HIS A 91 4.20 9.87 13.77
C HIS A 91 5.15 9.89 14.96
N TYR A 92 6.47 9.87 14.77
CA TYR A 92 7.42 9.50 15.84
C TYR A 92 7.30 10.32 17.14
N ASN A 93 6.93 11.60 17.10
CA ASN A 93 6.82 12.44 18.29
C ASN A 93 5.36 12.71 18.73
N ARG A 94 4.40 12.02 18.13
CA ARG A 94 2.99 12.23 18.47
C ARG A 94 2.61 11.48 19.75
N PRO A 95 1.66 12.02 20.54
CA PRO A 95 1.19 11.37 21.77
C PRO A 95 0.39 10.09 21.52
N ASP A 96 0.04 9.77 20.26
CA ASP A 96 -0.66 8.56 19.85
C ASP A 96 0.25 7.54 19.15
N TYR A 97 1.57 7.75 19.19
CA TYR A 97 2.55 6.80 18.66
C TYR A 97 2.88 5.70 19.68
N ILE A 98 3.04 4.47 19.16
CA ILE A 98 3.56 3.31 19.88
C ILE A 98 4.91 2.93 19.29
N ASP A 99 5.92 2.86 20.16
CA ASP A 99 7.28 2.55 19.74
C ASP A 99 7.46 1.06 19.41
N LYS A 100 7.51 0.79 18.10
CA LYS A 100 7.80 -0.50 17.47
C LYS A 100 9.22 -0.60 16.89
N THR A 101 10.13 0.31 17.25
CA THR A 101 11.47 0.39 16.64
C THR A 101 12.34 -0.86 16.83
N LEU A 102 12.03 -1.73 17.80
CA LEU A 102 12.71 -3.03 17.93
C LEU A 102 12.46 -3.98 16.75
N LEU A 103 11.50 -3.70 15.87
CA LEU A 103 11.35 -4.41 14.59
C LEU A 103 12.65 -4.42 13.79
N ILE A 104 13.43 -3.35 13.88
CA ILE A 104 14.72 -3.20 13.19
C ILE A 104 15.70 -4.32 13.60
N LYS A 105 15.74 -4.64 14.90
CA LYS A 105 16.59 -5.71 15.45
C LYS A 105 16.24 -7.08 14.87
N GLU A 106 14.96 -7.37 14.73
CA GLU A 106 14.49 -8.63 14.13
C GLU A 106 14.78 -8.70 12.63
N LEU A 107 14.58 -7.59 11.90
CA LEU A 107 14.73 -7.58 10.45
C LEU A 107 16.18 -7.63 9.98
N ILE A 108 17.11 -7.04 10.73
CA ILE A 108 18.54 -7.08 10.40
C ILE A 108 19.10 -8.52 10.45
N GLN A 109 18.48 -9.41 11.20
CA GLN A 109 18.90 -10.83 11.29
C GLN A 109 18.45 -11.66 10.08
N VAL A 110 17.54 -11.15 9.25
CA VAL A 110 17.01 -11.87 8.08
C VAL A 110 17.53 -11.22 6.81
N ARG A 111 17.98 -12.03 5.84
CA ARG A 111 18.48 -11.51 4.56
C ARG A 111 17.34 -10.94 3.71
N HIS A 112 16.38 -11.78 3.33
CA HIS A 112 15.22 -11.36 2.56
C HIS A 112 13.95 -11.81 3.28
N VAL A 113 12.99 -10.91 3.43
CA VAL A 113 11.74 -11.19 4.16
C VAL A 113 10.54 -10.61 3.42
N LEU A 114 9.44 -11.35 3.43
CA LEU A 114 8.12 -10.88 3.02
C LEU A 114 7.17 -11.02 4.21
N ILE A 115 6.70 -9.88 4.71
CA ILE A 115 5.76 -9.80 5.84
C ILE A 115 4.37 -9.54 5.29
N THR A 116 3.40 -10.39 5.63
CA THR A 116 1.99 -10.12 5.31
C THR A 116 1.22 -9.70 6.55
N ALA A 117 0.35 -8.72 6.39
CA ALA A 117 -0.66 -8.33 7.38
C ALA A 117 -1.79 -7.60 6.67
N PRO A 118 -3.03 -7.62 7.18
CA PRO A 118 -4.12 -6.89 6.55
C PRO A 118 -3.84 -5.39 6.42
N SER A 119 -4.64 -4.72 5.58
CA SER A 119 -4.61 -3.26 5.49
C SER A 119 -4.77 -2.62 6.87
N ARG A 120 -4.09 -1.49 7.08
CA ARG A 120 -4.16 -0.69 8.34
C ARG A 120 -3.43 -1.27 9.56
N PHE A 121 -2.65 -2.34 9.40
CA PHE A 121 -1.78 -2.93 10.43
C PHE A 121 -0.35 -2.33 10.50
N GLY A 122 -0.18 -1.06 10.10
CA GLY A 122 1.08 -0.33 10.27
C GLY A 122 2.25 -0.73 9.34
N LYS A 123 2.01 -1.57 8.32
CA LYS A 123 3.05 -2.09 7.41
C LYS A 123 3.93 -1.00 6.76
N SER A 124 3.31 0.01 6.14
CA SER A 124 4.02 1.10 5.46
C SER A 124 4.83 1.96 6.44
N LEU A 125 4.25 2.27 7.60
CA LEU A 125 4.93 3.00 8.67
C LEU A 125 6.17 2.25 9.16
N ASN A 126 6.03 0.95 9.40
CA ASN A 126 7.13 0.09 9.82
C ASN A 126 8.24 0.02 8.78
N MET A 127 7.89 -0.07 7.50
CA MET A 127 8.85 -0.10 6.42
C MET A 127 9.58 1.24 6.26
N ASP A 128 8.87 2.38 6.32
CA ASP A 128 9.49 3.71 6.30
C ASP A 128 10.45 3.89 7.48
N MET A 129 10.03 3.46 8.67
CA MET A 129 10.87 3.45 9.88
C MET A 129 12.15 2.64 9.67
N VAL A 130 12.07 1.40 9.17
CA VAL A 130 13.25 0.56 8.95
C VAL A 130 14.16 1.16 7.87
N ARG A 131 13.58 1.69 6.78
CA ARG A 131 14.33 2.37 5.72
C ARG A 131 15.11 3.56 6.27
N ARG A 132 14.44 4.48 6.98
CA ARG A 132 15.09 5.66 7.57
C ARG A 132 16.18 5.29 8.58
N PHE A 133 16.07 4.15 9.26
CA PHE A 133 17.11 3.69 10.18
C PHE A 133 18.40 3.32 9.44
N VAL A 134 18.30 2.57 8.33
CA VAL A 134 19.47 2.03 7.62
C VAL A 134 20.04 2.97 6.56
N GLU A 135 19.23 3.90 6.05
CA GLU A 135 19.53 4.74 4.89
C GLU A 135 20.64 5.76 5.17
N ILE A 136 21.65 5.76 4.30
CA ILE A 136 22.65 6.83 4.23
C ILE A 136 21.95 8.12 3.84
N GLU A 137 21.97 9.12 4.72
CA GLU A 137 21.51 10.46 4.39
C GLU A 137 22.51 11.15 3.46
N ILE A 138 21.98 11.93 2.53
CA ILE A 138 22.73 12.77 1.60
C ILE A 138 22.44 14.24 1.88
N ASP A 139 23.44 15.09 1.69
CA ASP A 139 23.26 16.53 1.74
C ASP A 139 22.65 17.09 0.43
N GLU A 140 22.48 18.41 0.36
CA GLU A 140 21.94 19.09 -0.82
C GLU A 140 22.79 18.91 -2.09
N LYS A 141 24.07 18.55 -1.94
CA LYS A 141 25.02 18.31 -3.03
C LYS A 141 25.05 16.83 -3.46
N GLY A 142 24.36 15.95 -2.72
CA GLY A 142 24.37 14.51 -2.96
C GLY A 142 25.51 13.76 -2.29
N ASP A 143 26.25 14.43 -1.41
CA ASP A 143 27.35 13.82 -0.67
C ASP A 143 26.81 13.15 0.60
N PRO A 144 27.30 11.94 0.96
CA PRO A 144 26.87 11.26 2.19
C PRO A 144 27.17 12.09 3.44
N ILE A 145 26.16 12.29 4.29
CA ILE A 145 26.32 12.93 5.61
C ILE A 145 27.07 11.95 6.52
N LYS A 146 28.27 12.33 6.97
CA LYS A 146 29.06 11.50 7.88
C LYS A 146 28.45 11.53 9.28
N LEU A 147 27.89 10.40 9.69
CA LEU A 147 27.47 10.15 11.07
C LEU A 147 28.67 9.64 11.88
N ASN A 148 29.18 10.45 12.81
CA ASN A 148 30.10 9.95 13.83
C ASN A 148 29.29 9.44 15.02
N ILE A 149 28.88 8.16 14.96
CA ILE A 149 28.02 7.53 15.98
C ILE A 149 28.71 7.53 17.35
N ASP A 150 30.05 7.40 17.39
CA ASP A 150 30.83 7.48 18.62
C ASP A 150 30.79 8.88 19.27
N GLU A 151 30.72 9.95 18.48
CA GLU A 151 30.57 11.33 18.99
C GLU A 151 29.12 11.62 19.36
N ALA A 152 28.15 11.20 18.53
CA ALA A 152 26.72 11.39 18.77
C ALA A 152 26.23 10.65 20.03
N ALA A 153 26.79 9.48 20.33
CA ALA A 153 26.49 8.74 21.55
C ALA A 153 27.22 9.26 22.79
N ARG A 154 28.29 10.06 22.65
CA ARG A 154 29.14 10.46 23.78
C ARG A 154 28.93 11.88 24.26
N CYS A 155 28.71 12.91 23.43
CA CYS A 155 28.72 14.30 23.93
C CYS A 155 28.17 15.38 22.98
N LEU A 156 27.56 15.06 21.83
CA LEU A 156 27.08 16.12 20.94
C LEU A 156 25.83 16.82 21.52
N LYS A 157 25.88 18.15 21.62
CA LYS A 157 24.67 18.97 21.81
C LYS A 157 23.74 18.72 20.62
N GLU A 158 22.42 18.65 20.83
CA GLU A 158 21.41 18.37 19.78
C GLU A 158 21.58 19.20 18.50
N GLU A 159 22.08 20.43 18.65
CA GLU A 159 22.37 21.40 17.58
C GLU A 159 23.47 20.95 16.61
N GLN A 160 24.32 19.98 16.98
CA GLN A 160 25.45 19.49 16.18
C GLN A 160 25.13 18.23 15.37
N ILE A 161 23.95 17.62 15.58
CA ILE A 161 23.53 16.42 14.85
C ILE A 161 22.86 16.84 13.53
N GLN A 162 23.61 16.72 12.43
CA GLN A 162 23.13 17.07 11.09
C GLN A 162 22.13 16.08 10.50
N SER A 163 22.15 14.82 10.96
CA SER A 163 21.27 13.76 10.47
C SER A 163 19.82 13.95 10.94
N LYS A 164 18.89 14.05 9.99
CA LYS A 164 17.45 14.13 10.25
C LYS A 164 16.92 12.80 10.76
N ASN A 165 17.37 11.68 10.21
CA ASN A 165 16.96 10.35 10.63
C ASN A 165 17.39 10.07 12.06
N TYR A 166 18.59 10.48 12.49
CA TYR A 166 19.04 10.22 13.87
C TYR A 166 18.07 10.78 14.91
N LYS A 167 17.55 11.99 14.67
CA LYS A 167 16.56 12.66 15.53
C LYS A 167 15.27 11.84 15.67
N LEU A 168 14.86 11.09 14.64
CA LEU A 168 13.65 10.26 14.68
C LEU A 168 13.76 9.08 15.65
N PHE A 169 14.99 8.60 15.90
CA PHE A 169 15.25 7.44 16.76
C PHE A 169 15.72 7.80 18.17
N GLN A 170 15.98 9.08 18.45
CA GLN A 170 16.32 9.52 19.80
C GLN A 170 15.20 9.17 20.79
N GLY A 171 15.58 8.62 21.94
CA GLY A 171 14.65 8.17 22.98
C GLY A 171 13.82 6.94 22.63
N LYS A 172 13.94 6.39 21.41
CA LYS A 172 13.22 5.17 21.00
C LYS A 172 13.91 3.91 21.53
N LYS A 173 13.17 2.81 21.65
CA LYS A 173 13.68 1.52 22.15
C LYS A 173 14.94 1.07 21.41
N ILE A 174 14.98 1.21 20.08
CA ILE A 174 16.15 0.83 19.26
C ILE A 174 17.42 1.63 19.59
N SER A 175 17.31 2.88 20.06
CA SER A 175 18.49 3.70 20.42
C SER A 175 19.28 3.12 21.60
N ARG A 176 18.67 2.22 22.38
CA ARG A 176 19.31 1.50 23.49
C ARG A 176 20.14 0.31 23.01
N GLU A 177 19.88 -0.19 21.79
CA GLU A 177 20.61 -1.29 21.15
C GLU A 177 21.89 -0.74 20.50
N LYS A 178 22.90 -0.43 21.33
CA LYS A 178 24.12 0.28 20.92
C LYS A 178 24.87 -0.39 19.77
N GLU A 179 24.98 -1.72 19.79
CA GLU A 179 25.64 -2.49 18.73
C GLU A 179 24.90 -2.34 17.40
N ILE A 180 23.57 -2.45 17.41
CA ILE A 180 22.74 -2.31 16.21
C ILE A 180 22.82 -0.88 15.66
N MET A 181 22.75 0.12 16.54
CA MET A 181 22.96 1.53 16.17
C MET A 181 24.33 1.70 15.52
N TYR A 182 25.40 1.22 16.15
CA TYR A 182 26.75 1.34 15.63
C TYR A 182 26.91 0.62 14.29
N GLU A 183 26.44 -0.61 14.15
CA GLU A 183 26.69 -1.44 12.96
C GLU A 183 25.83 -1.08 11.75
N HIS A 184 24.61 -0.60 11.97
CA HIS A 184 23.60 -0.52 10.90
C HIS A 184 22.98 0.86 10.68
N PHE A 185 23.00 1.76 11.65
CA PHE A 185 22.34 3.06 11.51
C PHE A 185 22.99 3.91 10.42
N GLY A 186 22.21 4.33 9.42
CA GLY A 186 22.66 5.22 8.35
C GLY A 186 23.83 4.69 7.51
N LYS A 187 23.96 3.36 7.36
CA LYS A 187 25.13 2.69 6.76
C LYS A 187 24.88 2.02 5.41
N TYR A 188 23.66 2.07 4.90
CA TYR A 188 23.29 1.39 3.66
C TYR A 188 22.64 2.32 2.64
N PRO A 189 23.03 2.23 1.35
CA PRO A 189 22.16 2.72 0.29
C PRO A 189 20.85 1.93 0.27
N THR A 190 19.76 2.60 -0.07
CA THR A 190 18.43 1.99 -0.12
C THR A 190 17.80 2.15 -1.49
N ILE A 191 17.16 1.09 -2.00
CA ILE A 191 16.25 1.16 -3.14
C ILE A 191 14.84 0.95 -2.60
N PHE A 192 13.94 1.88 -2.92
CA PHE A 192 12.52 1.77 -2.58
C PHE A 192 11.71 1.55 -3.86
N VAL A 193 10.91 0.49 -3.87
CA VAL A 193 10.06 0.10 -5.01
C VAL A 193 8.64 -0.02 -4.50
N ASP A 194 7.73 0.71 -5.14
CA ASP A 194 6.33 0.80 -4.76
C ASP A 194 5.45 0.21 -5.84
N PHE A 195 4.83 -0.93 -5.55
CA PHE A 195 3.97 -1.64 -6.51
C PHE A 195 2.51 -1.17 -6.47
N SER A 196 2.17 -0.11 -5.72
CA SER A 196 0.77 0.31 -5.53
C SER A 196 0.03 0.60 -6.83
N GLU A 197 0.73 1.05 -7.87
CA GLU A 197 0.14 1.39 -9.18
C GLU A 197 0.24 0.26 -10.22
N VAL A 198 0.90 -0.86 -9.94
CA VAL A 198 1.04 -1.97 -10.89
C VAL A 198 -0.22 -2.82 -10.89
N GLN A 199 -1.19 -2.44 -11.73
CA GLN A 199 -2.53 -3.02 -11.73
C GLN A 199 -3.14 -3.17 -13.13
N GLY A 200 -2.33 -3.04 -14.18
CA GLY A 200 -2.72 -3.14 -15.59
C GLY A 200 -3.71 -4.27 -15.90
N SER A 201 -4.52 -4.04 -16.93
CA SER A 201 -5.61 -4.93 -17.37
C SER A 201 -5.15 -5.99 -18.38
N ASN A 202 -3.94 -5.86 -18.91
CA ASN A 202 -3.28 -6.78 -19.85
C ASN A 202 -1.77 -6.73 -19.63
N PHE A 203 -1.01 -7.60 -20.30
CA PHE A 203 0.44 -7.67 -20.10
C PHE A 203 1.18 -6.37 -20.44
N GLU A 204 0.78 -5.64 -21.50
CA GLU A 204 1.43 -4.39 -21.88
C GLU A 204 1.19 -3.27 -20.85
N GLU A 205 -0.03 -3.16 -20.31
CA GLU A 205 -0.31 -2.20 -19.22
C GLU A 205 0.53 -2.51 -17.97
N ILE A 206 0.77 -3.79 -17.66
CA ILE A 206 1.69 -4.17 -16.57
C ILE A 206 3.14 -3.75 -16.90
N LEU A 207 3.57 -3.86 -18.15
CA LEU A 207 4.89 -3.35 -18.56
C LEU A 207 4.98 -1.84 -18.36
N ASP A 208 3.97 -1.08 -18.78
CA ASP A 208 3.91 0.37 -18.59
C ASP A 208 3.96 0.77 -17.11
N ASP A 209 3.16 0.11 -16.27
CA ASP A 209 3.16 0.36 -14.82
C ASP A 209 4.54 0.04 -14.21
N LEU A 210 5.20 -1.03 -14.67
CA LEU A 210 6.55 -1.40 -14.23
C LEU A 210 7.63 -0.40 -14.73
N ARG A 211 7.49 0.16 -15.94
CA ARG A 211 8.37 1.22 -16.45
C ARG A 211 8.33 2.43 -15.53
N GLU A 212 7.13 2.88 -15.16
CA GLU A 212 6.94 3.99 -14.23
C GLU A 212 7.46 3.65 -12.82
N THR A 213 7.17 2.44 -12.32
CA THR A 213 7.63 1.99 -11.00
C THR A 213 9.16 1.98 -10.90
N ILE A 214 9.84 1.46 -11.91
CA ILE A 214 11.32 1.46 -11.97
C ILE A 214 11.84 2.89 -12.14
N HIS A 215 11.23 3.70 -13.01
CA HIS A 215 11.58 5.11 -13.16
C HIS A 215 11.56 5.84 -11.81
N MET A 216 10.49 5.65 -11.02
CA MET A 216 10.34 6.26 -9.71
C MET A 216 11.42 5.80 -8.72
N ALA A 217 11.86 4.55 -8.77
CA ALA A 217 13.00 4.07 -7.98
C ALA A 217 14.30 4.80 -8.36
N PHE A 218 14.57 5.02 -9.65
CA PHE A 218 15.74 5.78 -10.12
C PHE A 218 15.65 7.26 -9.74
N ARG A 219 14.45 7.86 -9.80
CA ARG A 219 14.20 9.27 -9.46
C ARG A 219 14.58 9.61 -8.02
N LYS A 220 14.49 8.65 -7.09
CA LYS A 220 14.96 8.82 -5.71
C LYS A 220 16.48 9.06 -5.61
N HIS A 221 17.22 8.73 -6.67
CA HIS A 221 18.67 8.91 -6.76
C HIS A 221 19.07 10.05 -7.72
N SER A 222 18.25 11.10 -7.80
CA SER A 222 18.48 12.28 -8.64
C SER A 222 19.83 12.97 -8.40
N TYR A 223 20.36 12.86 -7.18
CA TYR A 223 21.69 13.37 -6.81
C TYR A 223 22.83 12.76 -7.63
N LEU A 224 22.62 11.59 -8.25
CA LEU A 224 23.60 11.00 -9.16
C LEU A 224 23.62 11.69 -10.53
N ARG A 225 22.56 12.36 -10.98
CA ARG A 225 22.40 12.84 -12.37
C ARG A 225 23.64 13.59 -12.91
N ASP A 226 24.13 14.55 -12.14
CA ASP A 226 25.24 15.44 -12.51
C ASP A 226 26.50 15.19 -11.66
N ASN A 227 26.61 14.00 -11.07
CA ASN A 227 27.67 13.66 -10.14
C ASN A 227 29.00 13.30 -10.84
N LYS A 228 30.14 13.63 -10.22
CA LYS A 228 31.50 13.32 -10.71
C LYS A 228 31.79 11.82 -10.79
N PHE A 229 31.00 10.99 -10.10
CA PHE A 229 31.01 9.53 -10.18
C PHE A 229 31.03 9.01 -11.63
N TRP A 230 30.39 9.72 -12.55
CA TRP A 230 30.29 9.30 -13.95
C TRP A 230 31.54 9.53 -14.80
N ASN A 231 32.56 10.26 -14.32
CA ASN A 231 33.73 10.64 -15.13
C ASN A 231 34.47 9.44 -15.77
N LYS A 232 34.37 8.25 -15.17
CA LYS A 232 34.94 7.00 -15.69
C LYS A 232 33.88 5.96 -16.08
N ARG A 233 32.61 6.36 -16.16
CA ARG A 233 31.44 5.47 -16.30
C ARG A 233 30.41 6.04 -17.29
N GLY A 234 30.89 6.49 -18.46
CA GLY A 234 30.06 7.16 -19.46
C GLY A 234 28.88 6.31 -19.95
N THR A 235 29.11 5.03 -20.25
CA THR A 235 28.05 4.11 -20.69
C THR A 235 27.01 3.88 -19.59
N ASP A 236 27.45 3.63 -18.36
CA ASP A 236 26.54 3.47 -17.21
C ASP A 236 25.70 4.74 -17.00
N LYS A 237 26.29 5.94 -17.21
CA LYS A 237 25.53 7.20 -17.11
C LYS A 237 24.40 7.25 -18.14
N ILE A 238 24.66 6.87 -19.39
CA ILE A 238 23.64 6.84 -20.46
C ILE A 238 22.51 5.87 -20.05
N THR A 239 22.86 4.69 -19.57
CA THR A 239 21.88 3.70 -19.10
C THR A 239 21.09 4.22 -17.90
N PHE A 240 21.74 4.84 -16.91
CA PHE A 240 21.06 5.46 -15.76
C PHE A 240 20.07 6.55 -16.21
N MET A 241 20.49 7.42 -17.14
CA MET A 241 19.63 8.46 -17.69
C MET A 241 18.44 7.91 -18.47
N LYS A 242 18.58 6.72 -19.08
CA LYS A 242 17.45 6.04 -19.74
C LYS A 242 16.34 5.66 -18.75
N TYR A 243 16.69 5.14 -17.57
CA TYR A 243 15.71 4.82 -16.52
C TYR A 243 15.22 6.08 -15.78
N TYR A 244 16.09 7.07 -15.58
CA TYR A 244 15.79 8.29 -14.85
C TYR A 244 15.02 9.35 -15.67
N GLY A 245 15.18 9.36 -16.99
CA GLY A 245 14.57 10.35 -17.89
C GLY A 245 13.05 10.21 -17.97
N SER A 246 12.34 11.33 -18.12
CA SER A 246 10.86 11.35 -18.08
C SER A 246 10.20 10.77 -19.34
N GLU A 247 10.92 10.62 -20.44
CA GLU A 247 10.38 10.05 -21.68
C GLU A 247 11.06 8.74 -22.05
N GLU A 248 12.36 8.62 -21.81
CA GLU A 248 13.18 7.46 -22.17
C GLU A 248 12.76 6.18 -21.42
N HIS A 249 12.24 6.32 -20.20
CA HIS A 249 11.79 5.16 -19.42
C HIS A 249 10.52 4.51 -20.02
N LYS A 250 9.71 5.27 -20.76
CA LYS A 250 8.44 4.78 -21.36
C LYS A 250 8.68 3.77 -22.48
N ILE A 251 9.90 3.72 -23.02
CA ILE A 251 10.30 2.80 -24.09
C ILE A 251 11.29 1.74 -23.63
N LEU A 252 11.41 1.49 -22.32
CA LEU A 252 12.24 0.39 -21.82
C LEU A 252 11.71 -0.93 -22.37
N THR A 253 12.66 -1.74 -22.85
CA THR A 253 12.38 -3.09 -23.33
C THR A 253 12.12 -4.04 -22.17
N LEU A 254 11.50 -5.20 -22.45
CA LEU A 254 11.30 -6.26 -21.45
C LEU A 254 12.59 -6.64 -20.69
N LYS A 255 13.73 -6.75 -21.41
CA LYS A 255 15.02 -7.08 -20.80
C LYS A 255 15.53 -5.99 -19.85
N GLU A 256 15.25 -4.74 -20.17
CA GLU A 256 15.61 -3.58 -19.34
C GLU A 256 14.72 -3.49 -18.10
N ILE A 257 13.42 -3.72 -18.24
CA ILE A 257 12.50 -3.83 -17.09
C ILE A 257 12.98 -4.95 -16.14
N GLN A 258 13.31 -6.12 -16.68
CA GLN A 258 13.82 -7.26 -15.89
C GLN A 258 15.14 -6.99 -15.16
N SER A 259 15.95 -6.03 -15.63
CA SER A 259 17.33 -5.83 -15.15
C SER A 259 17.57 -4.45 -14.55
N GLY A 260 16.58 -3.55 -14.58
CA GLY A 260 16.71 -2.16 -14.15
C GLY A 260 17.06 -2.03 -12.67
N LEU A 261 16.40 -2.77 -11.79
CA LEU A 261 16.71 -2.76 -10.35
C LEU A 261 18.08 -3.39 -10.03
N VAL A 262 18.51 -4.38 -10.82
CA VAL A 262 19.87 -4.95 -10.71
C VAL A 262 20.91 -3.91 -11.10
N PHE A 263 20.67 -3.21 -12.20
CA PHE A 263 21.54 -2.12 -12.62
C PHE A 263 21.62 -1.03 -11.56
N LEU A 264 20.47 -0.59 -11.03
CA LEU A 264 20.43 0.42 -9.96
C LEU A 264 21.21 -0.04 -8.71
N SER A 265 21.04 -1.28 -8.27
CA SER A 265 21.76 -1.80 -7.11
C SER A 265 23.27 -1.83 -7.35
N GLY A 266 23.72 -2.18 -8.55
CA GLY A 266 25.12 -2.12 -8.96
C GLY A 266 25.69 -0.70 -8.96
N ILE A 267 24.93 0.29 -9.45
CA ILE A 267 25.34 1.70 -9.43
C ILE A 267 25.48 2.21 -8.00
N LEU A 268 24.50 1.96 -7.14
CA LEU A 268 24.56 2.39 -5.74
C LEU A 268 25.69 1.68 -4.99
N HIS A 269 25.88 0.39 -5.24
CA HIS A 269 27.00 -0.36 -4.66
C HIS A 269 28.36 0.24 -5.06
N ALA A 270 28.53 0.57 -6.34
CA ALA A 270 29.74 1.22 -6.83
C ALA A 270 29.95 2.65 -6.30
N TYR A 271 28.87 3.42 -6.12
CA TYR A 271 28.93 4.78 -5.61
C TYR A 271 29.30 4.83 -4.12
N TYR A 272 28.62 4.01 -3.30
CA TYR A 272 28.78 4.03 -1.84
C TYR A 272 29.84 3.06 -1.33
N GLY A 273 30.29 2.09 -2.14
CA GLY A 273 31.16 1.00 -1.69
C GLY A 273 30.47 0.08 -0.67
N ARG A 274 29.13 -0.01 -0.72
CA ARG A 274 28.30 -0.73 0.25
C ARG A 274 27.18 -1.48 -0.46
N SER A 275 26.87 -2.69 0.00
CA SER A 275 25.69 -3.41 -0.49
C SER A 275 24.40 -2.72 -0.06
N VAL A 276 23.34 -2.91 -0.84
CA VAL A 276 22.09 -2.13 -0.84
C VAL A 276 21.00 -2.85 -0.05
N PHE A 277 20.15 -2.09 0.64
CA PHE A 277 18.89 -2.56 1.19
C PHE A 277 17.75 -2.27 0.21
N VAL A 278 16.92 -3.26 -0.09
CA VAL A 278 15.78 -3.11 -1.01
C VAL A 278 14.47 -3.18 -0.23
N PHE A 279 13.59 -2.21 -0.42
CA PHE A 279 12.27 -2.14 0.18
C PHE A 279 11.20 -2.28 -0.90
N PHE A 280 10.34 -3.28 -0.76
CA PHE A 280 9.21 -3.51 -1.66
C PHE A 280 7.90 -3.22 -0.94
N GLU A 281 7.25 -2.11 -1.31
CA GLU A 281 5.92 -1.75 -0.85
C GLU A 281 4.84 -2.38 -1.71
N GLU A 282 3.78 -2.87 -1.07
CA GLU A 282 2.58 -3.40 -1.72
C GLU A 282 2.90 -4.52 -2.73
N PHE A 283 3.81 -5.41 -2.32
CA PHE A 283 4.43 -6.43 -3.18
C PHE A 283 3.45 -7.43 -3.82
N ASP A 284 2.26 -7.54 -3.25
CA ASP A 284 1.17 -8.40 -3.71
C ASP A 284 0.16 -7.69 -4.63
N VAL A 285 0.14 -6.36 -4.71
CA VAL A 285 -0.80 -5.59 -5.55
C VAL A 285 -0.82 -6.05 -7.02
N PRO A 286 0.32 -6.32 -7.69
CA PRO A 286 0.29 -6.83 -9.05
C PRO A 286 -0.51 -8.13 -9.16
N VAL A 287 -0.27 -9.08 -8.26
CA VAL A 287 -0.93 -10.39 -8.28
C VAL A 287 -2.39 -10.28 -7.86
N ASN A 288 -2.69 -9.48 -6.85
CA ASN A 288 -4.05 -9.22 -6.40
C ASN A 288 -4.89 -8.58 -7.52
N SER A 289 -4.32 -7.65 -8.29
CA SER A 289 -5.05 -7.02 -9.40
C SER A 289 -5.51 -8.05 -10.45
N MET A 290 -4.74 -9.12 -10.67
CA MET A 290 -5.08 -10.25 -11.54
C MET A 290 -6.17 -11.16 -10.97
N VAL A 291 -6.36 -11.13 -9.65
CA VAL A 291 -7.44 -11.83 -8.95
C VAL A 291 -8.75 -11.04 -9.06
N TYR A 292 -8.70 -9.73 -8.79
CA TYR A 292 -9.90 -8.87 -8.74
C TYR A 292 -10.48 -8.50 -10.11
N LYS A 293 -9.68 -8.53 -11.19
CA LYS A 293 -10.10 -8.04 -12.51
C LYS A 293 -10.25 -9.18 -13.52
N ASP A 294 -11.45 -9.35 -14.10
CA ASP A 294 -11.71 -10.29 -15.22
C ASP A 294 -11.28 -9.72 -16.60
N ARG A 295 -10.46 -8.67 -16.61
CA ARG A 295 -10.03 -8.00 -17.85
C ARG A 295 -8.78 -8.61 -18.48
N MET A 296 -7.99 -9.32 -17.67
CA MET A 296 -6.74 -9.93 -18.11
C MET A 296 -6.97 -11.40 -18.45
N ASN A 297 -6.57 -11.79 -19.66
CA ASN A 297 -6.67 -13.17 -20.10
C ASN A 297 -5.66 -14.07 -19.34
N ARG A 298 -5.82 -15.38 -19.46
CA ARG A 298 -5.00 -16.34 -18.71
C ARG A 298 -3.50 -16.24 -19.04
N ASN A 299 -3.14 -16.11 -20.31
CA ASN A 299 -1.75 -16.07 -20.75
C ASN A 299 -1.07 -14.80 -20.25
N ASP A 300 -1.73 -13.64 -20.39
CA ASP A 300 -1.22 -12.37 -19.88
C ASP A 300 -0.95 -12.41 -18.36
N LYS A 301 -1.82 -13.08 -17.59
CA LYS A 301 -1.60 -13.29 -16.14
C LYS A 301 -0.34 -14.11 -15.88
N GLU A 302 -0.19 -15.24 -16.59
CA GLU A 302 0.97 -16.12 -16.45
C GLU A 302 2.27 -15.39 -16.84
N ASP A 303 2.27 -14.66 -17.97
CA ASP A 303 3.41 -13.86 -18.45
C ASP A 303 3.78 -12.73 -17.48
N ALA A 304 2.79 -12.02 -16.92
CA ALA A 304 3.02 -10.96 -15.94
C ALA A 304 3.62 -11.50 -14.63
N ILE A 305 3.13 -12.64 -14.15
CA ILE A 305 3.68 -13.31 -12.96
C ILE A 305 5.11 -13.78 -13.23
N GLU A 306 5.39 -14.36 -14.40
CA GLU A 306 6.75 -14.78 -14.78
C GLU A 306 7.72 -13.60 -14.85
N LEU A 307 7.27 -12.47 -15.39
CA LEU A 307 8.05 -11.23 -15.41
C LEU A 307 8.41 -10.76 -13.99
N LEU A 308 7.43 -10.67 -13.11
CA LEU A 308 7.63 -10.24 -11.71
C LEU A 308 8.54 -11.21 -10.93
N GLN A 309 8.37 -12.53 -11.16
CA GLN A 309 9.28 -13.54 -10.64
C GLN A 309 10.70 -13.34 -11.18
N THR A 310 10.85 -13.05 -12.47
CA THR A 310 12.16 -12.82 -13.09
C THR A 310 12.85 -11.59 -12.51
N ILE A 311 12.14 -10.47 -12.35
CA ILE A 311 12.65 -9.26 -11.69
C ILE A 311 13.13 -9.59 -10.27
N THR A 312 12.26 -10.24 -9.48
CA THR A 312 12.55 -10.59 -8.08
C THR A 312 13.76 -11.52 -7.98
N LYS A 313 13.82 -12.57 -8.81
CA LYS A 313 14.92 -13.53 -8.86
C LYS A 313 16.23 -12.86 -9.26
N LYS A 314 16.24 -12.05 -10.32
CA LYS A 314 17.46 -11.34 -10.78
C LYS A 314 18.01 -10.42 -9.69
N LEU A 315 17.13 -9.69 -9.00
CA LEU A 315 17.56 -8.77 -7.94
C LEU A 315 18.03 -9.50 -6.68
N LEU A 316 17.24 -10.43 -6.15
CA LEU A 316 17.51 -11.00 -4.82
C LEU A 316 18.48 -12.19 -4.86
N LYS A 317 18.47 -12.99 -5.92
CA LYS A 317 19.35 -14.16 -6.10
C LYS A 317 20.49 -13.90 -7.09
N GLY A 318 20.26 -13.07 -8.12
CA GLY A 318 21.27 -12.77 -9.13
C GLY A 318 22.25 -11.66 -8.75
N SER A 319 22.00 -10.93 -7.66
CA SER A 319 22.77 -9.74 -7.25
C SER A 319 23.22 -9.80 -5.80
N GLU A 320 23.62 -11.00 -5.34
CA GLU A 320 23.95 -11.26 -3.93
C GLU A 320 25.11 -10.41 -3.38
N GLU A 321 26.02 -9.96 -4.24
CA GLU A 321 27.14 -9.07 -3.88
C GLU A 321 26.67 -7.62 -3.68
N THR A 322 25.70 -7.16 -4.47
CA THR A 322 25.21 -5.78 -4.43
C THR A 322 24.02 -5.60 -3.50
N VAL A 323 23.22 -6.63 -3.25
CA VAL A 323 22.04 -6.58 -2.37
C VAL A 323 22.32 -7.29 -1.05
N ALA A 324 22.39 -6.50 0.03
CA ALA A 324 22.57 -7.03 1.37
C ALA A 324 21.29 -7.69 1.89
N ARG A 325 20.17 -6.96 1.81
CA ARG A 325 18.89 -7.37 2.38
C ARG A 325 17.70 -6.84 1.60
N SER A 326 16.55 -7.49 1.76
CA SER A 326 15.28 -6.94 1.31
C SER A 326 14.16 -7.11 2.33
N VAL A 327 13.31 -6.09 2.45
CA VAL A 327 12.09 -6.10 3.26
C VAL A 327 10.92 -5.81 2.34
N SER A 328 10.03 -6.80 2.20
CA SER A 328 8.80 -6.68 1.43
C SER A 328 7.60 -6.69 2.37
N ASN A 329 6.60 -5.86 2.08
CA ASN A 329 5.30 -5.93 2.73
C ASN A 329 4.20 -6.33 1.72
N ALA A 330 3.16 -6.98 2.21
CA ALA A 330 1.99 -7.38 1.44
C ALA A 330 0.75 -7.47 2.33
N CYS A 331 -0.43 -7.46 1.74
CA CYS A 331 -1.68 -7.78 2.44
C CYS A 331 -1.91 -9.29 2.47
N GLN A 332 -1.81 -9.95 1.31
CA GLN A 332 -2.05 -11.37 1.11
C GLN A 332 -0.76 -12.15 0.79
N GLN A 333 -0.81 -13.48 0.96
CA GLN A 333 0.31 -14.38 0.67
C GLN A 333 0.56 -14.60 -0.82
N LEU A 334 -0.34 -14.13 -1.68
CA LEU A 334 -0.18 -14.19 -3.13
C LEU A 334 1.12 -13.54 -3.61
N GLY A 335 1.57 -12.46 -2.96
CA GLY A 335 2.91 -11.88 -3.21
C GLY A 335 4.06 -12.87 -2.99
N GLY A 336 3.84 -13.88 -2.15
CA GLY A 336 4.77 -15.00 -1.94
C GLY A 336 5.09 -15.76 -3.22
N ILE A 337 4.17 -15.84 -4.18
CA ILE A 337 4.39 -16.47 -5.50
C ILE A 337 5.55 -15.82 -6.25
N LEU A 338 5.71 -14.49 -6.11
CA LEU A 338 6.78 -13.74 -6.77
C LEU A 338 8.16 -14.07 -6.16
N SER A 339 8.20 -14.17 -4.83
CA SER A 339 9.42 -14.39 -4.07
C SER A 339 9.99 -15.81 -4.13
N ARG A 340 9.18 -16.82 -4.46
CA ARG A 340 9.64 -18.23 -4.53
C ARG A 340 10.69 -18.51 -5.58
N SER A 341 10.71 -17.69 -6.61
CA SER A 341 11.71 -17.77 -7.67
C SER A 341 13.11 -17.32 -7.18
N ALA A 342 13.15 -16.51 -6.11
CA ALA A 342 14.36 -16.12 -5.41
C ALA A 342 14.66 -17.10 -4.26
N ASN A 343 15.93 -17.46 -4.09
CA ASN A 343 16.34 -18.26 -2.94
C ASN A 343 16.29 -17.36 -1.68
N ASN A 344 16.04 -17.95 -0.51
CA ASN A 344 16.24 -17.32 0.80
C ASN A 344 15.27 -16.16 1.18
N VAL A 345 14.11 -16.03 0.54
CA VAL A 345 13.04 -15.13 1.03
C VAL A 345 12.23 -15.83 2.11
N ARG A 346 12.31 -15.32 3.35
CA ARG A 346 11.51 -15.78 4.47
C ARG A 346 10.11 -15.19 4.37
N LEU A 347 9.11 -16.04 4.14
CA LEU A 347 7.70 -15.65 4.22
C LEU A 347 7.27 -15.62 5.69
N CYS A 348 6.65 -14.51 6.10
CA CYS A 348 6.12 -14.30 7.44
C CYS A 348 4.65 -13.89 7.35
N PRO A 349 3.73 -14.86 7.19
CA PRO A 349 2.31 -14.56 7.05
C PRO A 349 1.68 -14.09 8.37
N PHE A 350 0.71 -13.20 8.27
CA PHE A 350 -0.02 -12.68 9.43
C PHE A 350 -0.55 -13.79 10.34
N LEU A 351 -0.46 -13.57 11.67
CA LEU A 351 -0.85 -14.50 12.75
C LEU A 351 -0.18 -15.88 12.76
N GLN A 352 0.75 -16.15 11.85
CA GLN A 352 1.54 -17.39 11.87
C GLN A 352 2.70 -17.30 12.87
N ASN A 353 3.35 -18.44 13.12
CA ASN A 353 4.37 -18.57 14.15
C ASN A 353 5.72 -17.96 13.75
N HIS A 354 5.86 -16.64 13.90
CA HIS A 354 7.12 -15.90 13.80
C HIS A 354 7.14 -14.69 14.74
N SER A 355 8.31 -14.11 15.00
CA SER A 355 8.48 -12.94 15.90
C SER A 355 7.89 -11.64 15.32
N LEU A 356 8.01 -11.44 14.00
CA LEU A 356 7.63 -10.17 13.35
C LEU A 356 6.15 -9.74 13.52
N VAL A 357 5.25 -10.68 13.84
CA VAL A 357 3.81 -10.37 13.96
C VAL A 357 3.51 -9.42 15.13
N GLU A 358 4.36 -9.39 16.16
CA GLU A 358 4.25 -8.47 17.31
C GLU A 358 4.37 -6.98 16.90
N TYR A 359 4.91 -6.73 15.72
CA TYR A 359 5.06 -5.40 15.14
C TYR A 359 3.95 -5.06 14.14
N CYS A 360 3.12 -6.04 13.77
CA CYS A 360 1.99 -5.89 12.87
C CYS A 360 0.70 -5.65 13.66
N GLY A 361 0.67 -4.61 14.49
CA GLY A 361 -0.50 -4.21 15.28
C GLY A 361 -0.16 -3.79 16.70
N PHE A 362 -1.19 -3.49 17.51
CA PHE A 362 -1.04 -3.16 18.92
C PHE A 362 -1.51 -4.31 19.80
N ASN A 363 -0.72 -4.66 20.80
CA ASN A 363 -1.15 -5.59 21.83
C ASN A 363 -2.01 -4.87 22.89
N LYS A 364 -2.62 -5.62 23.79
CA LYS A 364 -3.51 -5.09 24.83
C LYS A 364 -2.84 -4.05 25.74
N ASP A 365 -1.58 -4.26 26.11
CA ASP A 365 -0.84 -3.33 26.98
C ASP A 365 -0.55 -2.00 26.26
N GLU A 366 -0.23 -2.06 24.97
CA GLU A 366 -0.02 -0.87 24.13
C GLU A 366 -1.33 -0.10 23.91
N VAL A 367 -2.45 -0.80 23.74
CA VAL A 367 -3.78 -0.16 23.68
C VAL A 367 -4.12 0.51 25.01
N LYS A 368 -3.86 -0.16 26.13
CA LYS A 368 -4.06 0.39 27.47
C LYS A 368 -3.23 1.65 27.71
N ASP A 369 -1.93 1.60 27.41
CA ASP A 369 -1.03 2.75 27.52
C ASP A 369 -1.49 3.94 26.66
N LEU A 370 -1.95 3.70 25.43
CA LEU A 370 -2.50 4.75 24.57
C LEU A 370 -3.75 5.40 25.16
N LEU A 371 -4.68 4.60 25.67
CA LEU A 371 -5.90 5.11 26.28
C LEU A 371 -5.61 5.87 27.58
N GLU A 372 -4.68 5.39 28.40
CA GLU A 372 -4.22 6.09 29.61
C GLU A 372 -3.63 7.46 29.27
N ARG A 373 -2.72 7.53 28.29
CA ARG A 373 -2.14 8.81 27.83
C ARG A 373 -3.19 9.77 27.25
N ALA A 374 -4.29 9.25 26.73
CA ALA A 374 -5.40 10.03 26.18
C ALA A 374 -6.49 10.39 27.22
N GLY A 375 -6.37 9.92 28.47
CA GLY A 375 -7.41 10.10 29.49
C GLY A 375 -8.69 9.30 29.24
N LEU A 376 -8.57 8.14 28.59
CA LEU A 376 -9.66 7.25 28.15
C LEU A 376 -9.55 5.85 28.79
N SER A 377 -8.89 5.72 29.95
CA SER A 377 -8.65 4.42 30.61
C SER A 377 -9.94 3.61 30.85
N ASP A 378 -11.04 4.29 31.16
CA ASP A 378 -12.35 3.67 31.43
C ASP A 378 -12.97 3.02 30.18
N HIS A 379 -12.47 3.36 28.99
CA HIS A 379 -12.96 2.86 27.71
C HIS A 379 -12.22 1.59 27.25
N LEU A 380 -11.26 1.07 28.03
CA LEU A 380 -10.43 -0.07 27.63
C LEU A 380 -11.27 -1.29 27.22
N ASN A 381 -12.29 -1.64 28.00
CA ASN A 381 -13.09 -2.84 27.75
C ASN A 381 -13.90 -2.72 26.44
N GLU A 382 -14.51 -1.57 26.17
CA GLU A 382 -15.28 -1.35 24.94
C GLU A 382 -14.37 -1.30 23.69
N VAL A 383 -13.19 -0.68 23.80
CA VAL A 383 -12.21 -0.62 22.70
C VAL A 383 -11.65 -2.00 22.37
N ILE A 384 -11.35 -2.80 23.40
CA ILE A 384 -10.86 -4.17 23.22
C ILE A 384 -11.92 -5.05 22.58
N ALA A 385 -13.19 -4.98 23.02
CA ALA A 385 -14.28 -5.72 22.39
C ALA A 385 -14.47 -5.32 20.91
N MET A 386 -14.33 -4.02 20.60
CA MET A 386 -14.54 -3.51 19.25
C MET A 386 -13.40 -3.85 18.28
N TYR A 387 -12.14 -3.82 18.71
CA TYR A 387 -10.98 -3.80 17.80
C TYR A 387 -9.88 -4.84 18.06
N ASN A 388 -9.86 -5.52 19.21
CA ASN A 388 -8.86 -6.55 19.52
C ASN A 388 -9.33 -7.95 19.09
N GLY A 389 -8.46 -8.95 19.09
CA GLY A 389 -8.87 -10.35 18.86
C GLY A 389 -8.32 -10.97 17.58
N TYR A 390 -7.31 -10.34 16.98
CA TYR A 390 -6.44 -11.03 16.03
C TYR A 390 -5.38 -11.81 16.80
N ASN A 391 -5.57 -13.12 16.88
CA ASN A 391 -4.92 -13.98 17.83
C ASN A 391 -3.78 -14.75 17.18
N LYS A 392 -2.61 -14.73 17.83
CA LYS A 392 -1.45 -15.53 17.43
C LYS A 392 -1.01 -16.36 18.63
N LYS A 393 -1.00 -17.69 18.44
CA LYS A 393 -0.50 -18.61 19.46
C LYS A 393 1.04 -18.52 19.52
N LEU A 394 1.55 -18.25 20.71
CA LEU A 394 2.98 -18.20 21.01
C LEU A 394 3.51 -19.61 21.30
N LYS A 395 4.82 -19.80 21.17
CA LYS A 395 5.48 -21.10 21.38
C LYS A 395 5.33 -21.62 22.81
N ASN A 396 5.23 -20.71 23.78
CA ASN A 396 5.02 -21.03 25.20
C ASN A 396 3.56 -21.40 25.54
N GLY A 397 2.65 -21.35 24.56
CA GLY A 397 1.23 -21.65 24.74
C GLY A 397 0.34 -20.42 24.95
N ASP A 398 0.92 -19.26 25.24
CA ASP A 398 0.18 -18.01 25.41
C ASP A 398 -0.41 -17.52 24.08
N VAL A 399 -1.40 -16.65 24.16
CA VAL A 399 -2.02 -16.02 22.99
C VAL A 399 -1.65 -14.54 22.99
N LEU A 400 -1.00 -14.10 21.92
CA LEU A 400 -0.85 -12.69 21.62
C LEU A 400 -2.10 -12.23 20.88
N GLU A 401 -2.84 -11.32 21.50
CA GLU A 401 -3.97 -10.65 20.88
C GLU A 401 -3.51 -9.31 20.29
N ILE A 402 -3.91 -9.06 19.05
CA ILE A 402 -3.49 -7.91 18.27
C ILE A 402 -4.73 -7.11 17.84
N SER A 403 -4.60 -5.78 17.90
CA SER A 403 -5.58 -4.80 17.44
C SER A 403 -5.03 -4.04 16.23
N SER A 404 -5.94 -3.57 15.35
CA SER A 404 -5.59 -2.69 14.23
C SER A 404 -5.12 -1.31 14.74
N PRO A 405 -3.86 -0.89 14.48
CA PRO A 405 -3.32 0.40 14.90
C PRO A 405 -4.15 1.58 14.43
N TRP A 406 -4.61 1.54 13.18
CA TRP A 406 -5.42 2.63 12.63
C TRP A 406 -6.74 2.77 13.36
N ALA A 407 -7.42 1.66 13.67
CA ALA A 407 -8.71 1.70 14.36
C ALA A 407 -8.56 2.29 15.78
N ILE A 408 -7.55 1.84 16.51
CA ILE A 408 -7.22 2.35 17.85
C ILE A 408 -6.86 3.84 17.80
N ILE A 409 -5.95 4.25 16.90
CA ILE A 409 -5.52 5.65 16.77
C ILE A 409 -6.70 6.55 16.39
N GLN A 410 -7.56 6.10 15.46
CA GLN A 410 -8.75 6.87 15.08
C GLN A 410 -9.69 7.04 16.27
N TYR A 411 -9.99 5.97 17.00
CA TYR A 411 -10.81 6.06 18.19
C TYR A 411 -10.20 7.00 19.24
N VAL A 412 -8.89 6.93 19.50
CA VAL A 412 -8.21 7.85 20.42
C VAL A 412 -8.35 9.32 19.99
N ARG A 413 -8.35 9.58 18.67
CA ARG A 413 -8.47 10.94 18.13
C ARG A 413 -9.91 11.46 18.10
N THR A 414 -10.87 10.62 17.70
CA THR A 414 -12.26 11.05 17.43
C THR A 414 -13.20 10.73 18.58
N LYS A 415 -12.86 9.75 19.43
CA LYS A 415 -13.71 9.15 20.45
C LYS A 415 -14.96 8.47 19.86
N GLU A 416 -14.89 8.09 18.59
CA GLU A 416 -15.99 7.45 17.86
C GLU A 416 -15.57 6.07 17.35
N PHE A 417 -16.45 5.08 17.54
CA PHE A 417 -16.30 3.78 16.92
C PHE A 417 -16.58 3.88 15.43
N ASN A 418 -15.52 3.77 14.63
CA ASN A 418 -15.62 3.74 13.19
C ASN A 418 -15.93 2.31 12.68
N LYS A 419 -16.68 2.26 11.58
CA LYS A 419 -16.88 1.06 10.76
C LYS A 419 -15.74 0.92 9.75
N TYR A 420 -14.49 0.91 10.20
CA TYR A 420 -13.35 0.91 9.29
C TYR A 420 -13.40 -0.27 8.31
N TRP A 421 -13.84 -1.44 8.76
CA TRP A 421 -13.96 -2.61 7.91
C TRP A 421 -15.01 -2.47 6.81
N SER A 422 -16.14 -1.82 7.07
CA SER A 422 -17.21 -1.63 6.07
C SER A 422 -16.80 -0.70 4.93
N ALA A 423 -15.82 0.18 5.15
CA ALA A 423 -15.37 1.13 4.14
C ALA A 423 -14.27 0.54 3.24
N GLY A 424 -14.64 0.18 2.01
CA GLY A 424 -13.69 -0.17 0.94
C GLY A 424 -13.53 -1.68 0.67
N ILE A 425 -14.50 -2.51 1.08
CA ILE A 425 -14.58 -3.90 0.60
C ILE A 425 -15.02 -3.87 -0.87
N PRO A 426 -14.29 -4.52 -1.80
CA PRO A 426 -14.71 -4.60 -3.18
C PRO A 426 -16.05 -5.35 -3.31
N SER A 427 -16.93 -4.93 -4.22
CA SER A 427 -18.22 -5.57 -4.48
C SER A 427 -18.10 -7.06 -4.81
N GLU A 428 -17.00 -7.46 -5.45
CA GLU A 428 -16.68 -8.83 -5.78
C GLU A 428 -16.48 -9.69 -4.52
N ILE A 429 -15.93 -9.09 -3.46
CA ILE A 429 -15.77 -9.77 -2.16
C ILE A 429 -17.09 -9.85 -1.40
N GLU A 430 -17.95 -8.84 -1.52
CA GLU A 430 -19.31 -8.91 -0.98
C GLU A 430 -20.09 -10.06 -1.63
N SER A 431 -20.00 -10.23 -2.95
CA SER A 431 -20.60 -11.35 -3.68
C SER A 431 -20.09 -12.71 -3.20
N VAL A 432 -18.77 -12.83 -2.99
CA VAL A 432 -18.15 -14.06 -2.45
C VAL A 432 -18.64 -14.37 -1.03
N ILE A 433 -18.76 -13.36 -0.17
CA ILE A 433 -19.29 -13.51 1.19
C ILE A 433 -20.76 -13.95 1.15
N GLY A 434 -21.52 -13.49 0.15
CA GLY A 434 -22.92 -13.83 -0.06
C GLY A 434 -23.18 -15.22 -0.64
N ASP A 435 -22.18 -15.89 -1.23
CA ASP A 435 -22.31 -17.26 -1.73
C ASP A 435 -22.75 -18.21 -0.60
N SER A 436 -23.68 -19.12 -0.90
CA SER A 436 -24.31 -19.96 0.13
C SER A 436 -23.30 -20.83 0.90
N LYS A 437 -22.25 -21.32 0.25
CA LYS A 437 -21.24 -22.18 0.92
C LYS A 437 -20.36 -21.37 1.86
N ILE A 438 -19.95 -20.18 1.43
CA ILE A 438 -19.13 -19.27 2.24
C ILE A 438 -19.95 -18.65 3.37
N ARG A 439 -21.16 -18.18 3.06
CA ARG A 439 -22.12 -17.61 4.00
C ARG A 439 -22.37 -18.53 5.18
N LEU A 440 -22.65 -19.82 4.94
CA LEU A 440 -22.91 -20.77 6.02
C LEU A 440 -21.73 -20.85 7.00
N LYS A 441 -20.49 -20.87 6.50
CA LYS A 441 -19.27 -20.87 7.32
C LYS A 441 -19.10 -19.56 8.10
N ILE A 442 -19.42 -18.43 7.47
CA ILE A 442 -19.37 -17.13 8.13
C ILE A 442 -20.43 -17.03 9.23
N GLU A 443 -21.67 -17.46 8.99
CA GLU A 443 -22.76 -17.47 9.97
C GLU A 443 -22.43 -18.37 11.18
N GLU A 444 -21.79 -19.53 10.94
CA GLU A 444 -21.23 -20.36 12.03
C GLU A 444 -20.24 -19.57 12.90
N MET A 445 -19.29 -18.84 12.30
CA MET A 445 -18.32 -18.03 13.05
C MET A 445 -18.95 -16.81 13.74
N ILE A 446 -19.97 -16.20 13.12
CA ILE A 446 -20.76 -15.11 13.75
C ILE A 446 -21.53 -15.63 14.97
N SER A 447 -21.95 -16.90 14.99
CA SER A 447 -22.56 -17.52 16.17
C SER A 447 -21.57 -17.87 17.29
N GLY A 448 -20.29 -17.54 17.13
CA GLY A 448 -19.22 -17.81 18.11
C GLY A 448 -18.56 -19.17 17.97
N LYS A 449 -18.94 -19.95 16.95
CA LYS A 449 -18.24 -21.20 16.61
C LYS A 449 -16.97 -20.88 15.81
N SER A 450 -16.18 -21.91 15.55
CA SER A 450 -14.97 -21.82 14.76
C SER A 450 -15.02 -22.77 13.59
N VAL A 451 -14.44 -22.38 12.45
CA VAL A 451 -14.41 -23.18 11.23
C VAL A 451 -12.99 -23.65 10.95
N ASP A 452 -12.81 -24.95 10.77
CA ASP A 452 -11.54 -25.53 10.35
C ASP A 452 -11.38 -25.46 8.84
N ILE A 453 -10.20 -25.04 8.37
CA ILE A 453 -9.82 -25.04 6.95
C ILE A 453 -8.48 -25.77 6.76
N ILE A 454 -8.29 -26.38 5.59
CA ILE A 454 -6.97 -26.83 5.14
C ILE A 454 -6.22 -25.61 4.61
N TYR A 455 -5.17 -25.23 5.34
CA TYR A 455 -4.39 -24.05 5.00
C TYR A 455 -3.28 -24.40 4.03
N LYS A 456 -3.20 -23.61 2.96
CA LYS A 456 -2.22 -23.78 1.90
C LYS A 456 -1.12 -22.74 2.05
N GLU A 457 -0.07 -23.12 2.77
CA GLU A 457 1.15 -22.30 2.95
C GLU A 457 1.77 -21.89 1.61
N LYS A 458 1.64 -22.74 0.58
CA LYS A 458 2.25 -22.53 -0.73
C LYS A 458 1.23 -22.46 -1.88
N LEU A 459 0.63 -21.29 -2.06
CA LEU A 459 -0.23 -20.92 -3.21
C LEU A 459 0.51 -20.94 -4.55
N LYS A 460 -0.05 -21.51 -5.62
CA LYS A 460 0.50 -21.64 -6.97
C LYS A 460 -0.25 -20.72 -7.94
N ILE A 461 0.27 -20.56 -9.16
CA ILE A 461 -0.40 -19.76 -10.21
C ILE A 461 -1.83 -20.25 -10.49
N LYS A 462 -2.06 -21.57 -10.47
CA LYS A 462 -3.42 -22.12 -10.59
C LYS A 462 -4.40 -21.61 -9.53
N ASP A 463 -3.91 -21.28 -8.33
CA ASP A 463 -4.76 -20.76 -7.25
C ASP A 463 -5.17 -19.31 -7.52
N ILE A 464 -4.35 -18.54 -8.24
CA ILE A 464 -4.73 -17.20 -8.75
C ILE A 464 -5.90 -17.34 -9.73
N HIS A 465 -5.83 -18.31 -10.65
CA HIS A 465 -6.93 -18.55 -11.59
C HIS A 465 -8.20 -19.03 -10.88
N THR A 466 -8.07 -19.92 -9.88
CA THR A 466 -9.19 -20.34 -9.04
C THR A 466 -9.81 -19.15 -8.29
N LEU A 467 -9.00 -18.33 -7.62
CA LEU A 467 -9.48 -17.15 -6.90
C LEU A 467 -10.13 -16.13 -7.84
N ASN A 468 -9.55 -15.91 -9.02
CA ASN A 468 -10.14 -15.03 -10.03
C ASN A 468 -11.49 -15.55 -10.53
N LYS A 469 -11.63 -16.86 -10.78
CA LYS A 469 -12.92 -17.50 -11.12
C LYS A 469 -13.94 -17.26 -10.00
N ILE A 470 -13.56 -17.51 -8.75
CA ILE A 470 -14.43 -17.35 -7.58
C ILE A 470 -14.87 -15.89 -7.42
N ILE A 471 -13.93 -14.96 -7.45
CA ILE A 471 -14.19 -13.53 -7.17
C ILE A 471 -14.96 -12.87 -8.31
N CYS A 472 -14.66 -13.19 -9.57
CA CYS A 472 -15.33 -12.55 -10.70
C CYS A 472 -16.62 -13.23 -11.14
N ARG A 473 -16.82 -14.53 -10.85
CA ARG A 473 -17.96 -15.30 -11.34
C ARG A 473 -18.82 -15.91 -10.24
N THR A 474 -18.39 -15.87 -8.98
CA THR A 474 -19.10 -16.44 -7.81
C THR A 474 -19.43 -17.93 -7.99
N GLU A 475 -18.61 -18.65 -8.76
CA GLU A 475 -18.71 -20.10 -8.93
C GLU A 475 -17.76 -20.78 -7.95
N ILE A 476 -18.29 -21.23 -6.81
CA ILE A 476 -17.50 -21.84 -5.73
C ILE A 476 -17.82 -23.32 -5.62
N ASP A 477 -16.83 -24.17 -5.89
CA ASP A 477 -16.90 -25.61 -5.63
C ASP A 477 -16.59 -25.91 -4.15
N GLU A 478 -17.12 -27.02 -3.62
CA GLU A 478 -16.83 -27.47 -2.24
C GLU A 478 -15.33 -27.59 -1.95
N ARG A 479 -14.54 -27.96 -2.96
CA ARG A 479 -13.08 -28.10 -2.85
C ARG A 479 -12.34 -26.76 -2.80
N GLU A 480 -13.02 -25.66 -3.11
CA GLU A 480 -12.46 -24.32 -3.20
C GLU A 480 -12.84 -23.43 -2.01
N VAL A 481 -13.77 -23.88 -1.16
CA VAL A 481 -14.23 -23.17 0.04
C VAL A 481 -13.06 -22.81 0.95
N ASP A 482 -12.16 -23.75 1.22
CA ASP A 482 -11.00 -23.51 2.10
C ASP A 482 -10.04 -22.44 1.53
N LEU A 483 -9.80 -22.43 0.22
CA LEU A 483 -8.97 -21.42 -0.43
C LEU A 483 -9.61 -20.03 -0.34
N CYS A 484 -10.94 -19.96 -0.49
CA CYS A 484 -11.70 -18.73 -0.34
C CYS A 484 -11.65 -18.20 1.10
N LEU A 485 -11.92 -19.07 2.09
CA LEU A 485 -11.84 -18.71 3.51
C LEU A 485 -10.42 -18.31 3.92
N GLN A 486 -9.38 -18.98 3.38
CA GLN A 486 -7.99 -18.54 3.56
C GLN A 486 -7.76 -17.14 2.99
N PHE A 487 -8.28 -16.83 1.80
CA PHE A 487 -8.14 -15.51 1.20
C PHE A 487 -8.82 -14.41 2.04
N LEU A 488 -10.03 -14.65 2.52
CA LEU A 488 -10.74 -13.75 3.44
C LEU A 488 -10.02 -13.60 4.79
N TYR A 489 -9.43 -14.67 5.30
CA TYR A 489 -8.57 -14.63 6.48
C TYR A 489 -7.36 -13.71 6.26
N GLU A 490 -6.67 -13.84 5.12
CA GLU A 490 -5.52 -12.99 4.77
C GLU A 490 -5.91 -11.52 4.58
N MET A 491 -7.13 -11.25 4.11
CA MET A 491 -7.70 -9.91 4.08
C MET A 491 -7.98 -9.33 5.47
N GLY A 492 -8.07 -10.17 6.50
CA GLY A 492 -8.29 -9.80 7.91
C GLY A 492 -9.74 -9.92 8.39
N PHE A 493 -10.61 -10.62 7.66
CA PHE A 493 -11.98 -10.91 8.13
C PHE A 493 -12.00 -11.93 9.27
N PHE A 494 -10.93 -12.72 9.43
CA PHE A 494 -10.87 -13.80 10.40
C PHE A 494 -9.59 -13.74 11.25
N SER A 495 -9.66 -14.42 12.38
CA SER A 495 -8.59 -14.64 13.35
C SER A 495 -8.36 -16.14 13.54
N LEU A 496 -7.37 -16.52 14.36
CA LEU A 496 -7.02 -17.91 14.65
C LEU A 496 -7.29 -18.26 16.11
N THR A 497 -7.86 -19.43 16.37
CA THR A 497 -7.96 -19.97 17.74
C THR A 497 -6.95 -21.09 18.00
N LEU A 498 -6.62 -21.87 16.97
CA LEU A 498 -5.63 -22.95 17.03
C LEU A 498 -4.91 -23.05 15.68
N ILE A 499 -3.62 -23.40 15.75
CA ILE A 499 -2.78 -23.72 14.60
C ILE A 499 -2.41 -25.21 14.73
N GLY A 500 -2.93 -26.05 13.84
CA GLY A 500 -2.41 -27.39 13.58
C GLY A 500 -1.43 -27.36 12.40
N ASN A 501 -0.70 -28.45 12.14
CA ASN A 501 0.37 -28.49 11.13
C ASN A 501 -0.06 -27.96 9.75
N ASP A 502 -1.27 -28.28 9.28
CA ASP A 502 -1.86 -27.77 8.02
C ASP A 502 -3.32 -27.32 8.18
N ARG A 503 -3.78 -27.14 9.42
CA ARG A 503 -5.17 -26.78 9.72
C ARG A 503 -5.22 -25.48 10.49
N LEU A 504 -6.01 -24.55 10.00
CA LEU A 504 -6.31 -23.31 10.71
C LEU A 504 -7.75 -23.36 11.21
N LYS A 505 -7.93 -22.87 12.42
CA LYS A 505 -9.24 -22.77 13.05
C LYS A 505 -9.66 -21.30 13.12
N LEU A 506 -10.51 -20.91 12.18
CA LEU A 506 -10.93 -19.53 11.93
C LEU A 506 -12.07 -19.11 12.86
N THR A 507 -12.03 -17.85 13.29
CA THR A 507 -13.11 -17.16 14.02
C THR A 507 -13.23 -15.71 13.58
N VAL A 508 -14.36 -15.07 13.88
CA VAL A 508 -14.48 -13.60 13.76
C VAL A 508 -13.66 -12.93 14.87
N PRO A 509 -12.77 -11.96 14.56
CA PRO A 509 -11.86 -11.37 15.56
C PRO A 509 -12.57 -10.50 16.60
N ASN A 510 -13.51 -9.66 16.18
CA ASN A 510 -14.12 -8.62 17.01
C ASN A 510 -15.48 -8.16 16.50
N ASP A 511 -16.11 -7.28 17.29
CA ASP A 511 -17.42 -6.73 16.99
C ASP A 511 -17.42 -5.81 15.77
N SER A 512 -16.31 -5.14 15.46
CA SER A 512 -16.21 -4.31 14.25
C SER A 512 -16.31 -5.17 12.98
N VAL A 513 -15.56 -6.28 12.91
CA VAL A 513 -15.61 -7.22 11.78
C VAL A 513 -16.94 -7.97 11.76
N ARG A 514 -17.46 -8.39 12.92
CA ARG A 514 -18.78 -9.03 13.04
C ARG A 514 -19.87 -8.14 12.46
N THR A 515 -19.86 -6.86 12.81
CA THR A 515 -20.81 -5.87 12.29
C THR A 515 -20.67 -5.72 10.78
N ALA A 516 -19.45 -5.62 10.25
CA ALA A 516 -19.24 -5.53 8.81
C ALA A 516 -19.75 -6.77 8.06
N LEU A 517 -19.49 -7.98 8.56
CA LEU A 517 -19.98 -9.21 7.97
C LEU A 517 -21.52 -9.30 8.03
N ASN A 518 -22.13 -8.92 9.14
CA ASN A 518 -23.58 -8.84 9.27
C ASN A 518 -24.20 -7.83 8.30
N ASP A 519 -23.58 -6.65 8.17
CA ASP A 519 -24.00 -5.62 7.22
C ASP A 519 -23.97 -6.18 5.78
N ILE A 520 -22.93 -6.94 5.39
CA ILE A 520 -22.87 -7.55 4.06
C ILE A 520 -23.95 -8.63 3.88
N LEU A 521 -24.13 -9.52 4.86
CA LEU A 521 -25.02 -10.68 4.75
C LEU A 521 -26.52 -10.37 4.85
N TYR A 522 -26.87 -9.30 5.57
CA TYR A 522 -28.25 -9.03 5.99
C TYR A 522 -28.78 -7.65 5.62
N ASN A 523 -27.96 -6.73 5.09
CA ASN A 523 -28.47 -5.42 4.68
C ASN A 523 -29.38 -5.54 3.44
N ALA A 524 -30.44 -4.74 3.42
CA ALA A 524 -31.59 -4.91 2.53
C ALA A 524 -31.27 -4.76 1.03
N ASP A 525 -30.19 -4.06 0.69
CA ASP A 525 -29.76 -3.88 -0.70
C ASP A 525 -29.11 -5.15 -1.31
N PHE A 526 -28.53 -6.04 -0.49
CA PHE A 526 -27.99 -7.32 -0.96
C PHE A 526 -29.11 -8.26 -1.42
N LYS A 527 -30.29 -8.19 -0.78
CA LYS A 527 -31.49 -8.92 -1.22
C LYS A 527 -32.04 -8.46 -2.58
N ARG A 528 -31.70 -7.24 -3.04
CA ARG A 528 -32.13 -6.75 -4.36
C ARG A 528 -31.21 -7.20 -5.50
N ASN A 529 -29.90 -7.37 -5.24
CA ASN A 529 -28.94 -7.72 -6.28
C ASN A 529 -28.88 -9.21 -6.65
N ILE A 530 -29.50 -10.09 -5.84
CA ILE A 530 -29.67 -11.52 -6.19
C ILE A 530 -30.93 -11.75 -7.05
N SER A 531 -31.82 -10.76 -7.18
CA SER A 531 -33.08 -10.90 -7.93
C SER A 531 -32.96 -10.56 -9.43
N ILE A 532 -31.77 -10.30 -9.96
CA ILE A 532 -31.56 -9.92 -11.38
C ILE A 532 -30.43 -10.75 -12.01
N VAL A 533 -30.37 -12.06 -11.78
CA VAL A 533 -29.70 -12.99 -12.72
C VAL A 533 -30.40 -14.35 -12.66
N VAL A 534 -31.61 -14.43 -13.21
CA VAL A 534 -32.16 -15.70 -13.72
C VAL A 534 -32.85 -15.36 -15.05
N PRO A 535 -32.24 -15.65 -16.21
CA PRO A 535 -32.99 -15.67 -17.46
C PRO A 535 -33.84 -16.94 -17.50
N CYS A 536 -35.14 -16.78 -17.78
CA CYS A 536 -36.01 -17.88 -18.23
C CYS A 536 -35.53 -18.44 -19.57
#